data_AF-A0A2H6AV60-F1
#
_entry.id   AF-A0A2H6AV60-F1
#
_cell.length_a   1.000
_cell.length_b   1.000
_cell.length_c   1.000
_cell.angle_alpha   90.00
_cell.angle_beta   90.00
_cell.angle_gamma   90.00
#
_symmetry.space_group_name_H-M   'P 1'
#
loop_
_entity.id
_entity.type
_entity.pdbx_description
1 polymer ?
#
loop_
_entity_poly.entity_id
_entity_poly.type
_entity_poly.pdbx_seq_one_letter_code
_entity_poly.pdbx_strand_id
1 'polypeptide(L)'
;MRTPSGFALGPAAGVVVDWLLRMVRLDERFMLDRALLEDRFELPAFERTLDHLCAFLAGQPPARRDAQRHLSLMAGEIALDITALERPVDSIPQLMVDRAIGSLLEAFGRAREAIVQRVEEGCVIDAHGDLRPEHVWLGEPPAVIDCLEFSDELRIRDRADEIAYLALELERIGHPHLGELAIARYEERTGDRPGPRLFAFYRVFRAVQRARLAVWHAADPGRHPPEEWYGRARQYLELALAHAPVALASA
;
A
#
# COMPACT_ATOMS: atom_id res chain seq x y z
N MET A 1 33.13 -9.49 9.44
CA MET A 1 33.92 -10.21 10.47
C MET A 1 34.84 -9.24 11.22
N ARG A 2 35.16 -9.51 12.50
CA ARG A 2 36.15 -8.73 13.28
C ARG A 2 37.54 -9.35 13.14
N THR A 3 38.52 -8.52 12.79
CA THR A 3 39.95 -8.82 12.67
C THR A 3 40.75 -7.96 13.64
N PRO A 4 42.03 -8.26 13.92
CA PRO A 4 42.89 -7.40 14.75
C PRO A 4 43.03 -5.97 14.23
N SER A 5 42.83 -5.74 12.93
CA SER A 5 42.92 -4.45 12.25
C SER A 5 41.57 -3.76 12.01
N GLY A 6 40.46 -4.30 12.53
CA GLY A 6 39.11 -3.74 12.36
C GLY A 6 38.13 -4.73 11.70
N PHE A 7 37.16 -4.22 10.93
CA PHE A 7 36.17 -5.06 10.24
C PHE A 7 36.61 -5.39 8.81
N ALA A 8 36.38 -6.64 8.38
CA ALA A 8 36.65 -7.10 7.02
C ALA A 8 35.48 -7.91 6.46
N LEU A 9 35.44 -8.06 5.14
CA LEU A 9 34.54 -8.95 4.39
C LEU A 9 35.33 -10.13 3.82
N GLY A 10 34.78 -11.34 3.89
CA GLY A 10 35.36 -12.52 3.26
C GLY A 10 35.68 -13.67 4.22
N PRO A 11 36.26 -14.76 3.70
CA PRO A 11 36.43 -16.04 4.41
C PRO A 11 37.63 -16.06 5.38
N ALA A 12 38.20 -14.90 5.74
CA ALA A 12 39.40 -14.85 6.56
C ALA A 12 39.14 -15.38 7.99
N ALA A 13 40.21 -15.79 8.67
CA ALA A 13 40.12 -16.22 10.07
C ALA A 13 39.71 -15.02 10.97
N GLY A 14 38.49 -15.07 11.49
CA GLY A 14 37.97 -14.07 12.42
C GLY A 14 36.54 -14.36 12.84
N VAL A 15 36.04 -13.62 13.83
CA VAL A 15 34.69 -13.84 14.38
C VAL A 15 33.67 -13.14 13.48
N VAL A 16 32.64 -13.87 13.04
CA VAL A 16 31.49 -13.29 12.34
C VAL A 16 30.80 -12.32 13.29
N VAL A 17 30.58 -11.09 12.83
CA VAL A 17 29.91 -10.03 13.60
C VAL A 17 28.51 -9.80 13.06
N ASP A 18 28.40 -9.77 11.73
CA ASP A 18 27.15 -9.65 11.00
C ASP A 18 27.33 -10.26 9.60
N TRP A 19 26.22 -10.48 8.92
CA TRP A 19 26.16 -10.97 7.54
C TRP A 19 25.89 -9.80 6.59
N LEU A 20 26.43 -9.88 5.37
CA LEU A 20 26.04 -8.98 4.29
C LEU A 20 25.30 -9.77 3.22
N LEU A 21 24.26 -9.16 2.66
CA LEU A 21 23.55 -9.68 1.51
C LEU A 21 24.20 -9.18 0.23
N ARG A 22 24.57 -10.11 -0.66
CA ARG A 22 24.94 -9.79 -2.05
C ARG A 22 23.71 -10.02 -2.92
N MET A 23 23.06 -8.94 -3.33
CA MET A 23 21.85 -8.99 -4.16
C MET A 23 22.20 -8.78 -5.64
N VAL A 24 21.40 -9.38 -6.53
CA VAL A 24 21.41 -9.06 -7.96
C VAL A 24 20.53 -7.83 -8.14
N ARG A 25 21.09 -6.75 -8.72
CA ARG A 25 20.32 -5.55 -9.02
C ARG A 25 19.37 -5.85 -10.17
N LEU A 26 18.08 -5.66 -9.93
CA LEU A 26 17.07 -5.71 -10.97
C LEU A 26 17.21 -4.49 -11.89
N ASP A 27 16.92 -4.69 -13.17
CA ASP A 27 16.97 -3.61 -14.15
C ASP A 27 15.76 -2.69 -13.95
N GLU A 28 16.03 -1.47 -13.48
CA GLU A 28 15.02 -0.49 -13.09
C GLU A 28 14.07 -0.10 -14.23
N ARG A 29 14.47 -0.35 -15.47
CA ARG A 29 13.64 -0.10 -16.65
C ARG A 29 12.35 -0.92 -16.68
N PHE A 30 12.32 -2.04 -15.97
CA PHE A 30 11.15 -2.89 -15.80
C PHE A 30 10.40 -2.65 -14.49
N MET A 31 10.77 -1.68 -13.66
CA MET A 31 9.89 -1.28 -12.55
C MET A 31 8.61 -0.67 -13.14
N LEU A 32 7.44 -0.99 -12.59
CA LEU A 32 6.15 -0.62 -13.19
C LEU A 32 5.99 0.90 -13.30
N ASP A 33 6.40 1.67 -12.29
CA ASP A 33 6.42 3.14 -12.34
C ASP A 33 7.28 3.68 -13.49
N ARG A 34 8.48 3.10 -13.69
CA ARG A 34 9.42 3.50 -14.74
C ARG A 34 8.95 3.09 -16.12
N ALA A 35 8.41 1.89 -16.25
CA ALA A 35 7.86 1.39 -17.50
C ALA A 35 6.66 2.24 -17.96
N LEU A 36 5.81 2.69 -17.03
CA LEU A 36 4.70 3.60 -17.31
C LEU A 36 5.19 5.01 -17.66
N LEU A 37 6.13 5.56 -16.90
CA LEU A 37 6.66 6.92 -17.11
C LEU A 37 7.43 7.07 -18.43
N GLU A 38 8.13 6.02 -18.86
CA GLU A 38 9.00 6.04 -20.05
C GLU A 38 8.35 5.38 -21.29
N ASP A 39 7.02 5.19 -21.28
CA ASP A 39 6.26 4.59 -22.39
C ASP A 39 6.79 3.21 -22.84
N ARG A 40 7.34 2.42 -21.90
CA ARG A 40 7.82 1.03 -22.11
C ARG A 40 6.91 -0.04 -21.53
N PHE A 41 5.72 0.35 -21.08
CA PHE A 41 4.77 -0.55 -20.46
C PHE A 41 4.26 -1.60 -21.47
N GLU A 42 4.32 -2.87 -21.06
CA GLU A 42 3.77 -4.00 -21.82
C GLU A 42 2.66 -4.67 -20.99
N LEU A 43 1.44 -4.62 -21.50
CA LEU A 43 0.27 -5.23 -20.84
C LEU A 43 0.48 -6.73 -20.51
N PRO A 44 1.01 -7.58 -21.41
CA PRO A 44 1.23 -8.99 -21.08
C PRO A 44 2.23 -9.19 -19.94
N ALA A 45 3.23 -8.32 -19.79
CA ALA A 45 4.18 -8.40 -18.68
C ALA A 45 3.49 -8.07 -17.35
N PHE A 46 2.67 -7.01 -17.33
CA PHE A 46 1.89 -6.65 -16.16
C PHE A 46 0.87 -7.74 -15.76
N GLU A 47 0.16 -8.34 -16.72
CA GLU A 47 -0.75 -9.45 -16.44
C GLU A 47 -0.04 -10.66 -15.83
N ARG A 48 1.17 -11.01 -16.32
CA ARG A 48 1.98 -12.09 -15.70
C ARG A 48 2.40 -11.73 -14.27
N THR A 49 2.79 -10.49 -14.02
CA THR A 49 3.14 -10.02 -12.67
C THR A 49 1.92 -10.03 -11.73
N LEU A 50 0.74 -9.61 -12.21
CA LEU A 50 -0.51 -9.71 -11.45
C LEU A 50 -0.88 -11.16 -11.16
N ASP A 51 -0.74 -12.07 -12.12
CA ASP A 51 -0.98 -13.50 -11.92
C ASP A 51 -0.05 -14.09 -10.85
N HIS A 52 1.23 -13.69 -10.85
CA HIS A 52 2.20 -14.07 -9.84
C HIS A 52 1.83 -13.53 -8.45
N LEU A 53 1.49 -12.24 -8.36
CA LEU A 53 1.04 -11.60 -7.13
C LEU A 53 -0.25 -12.26 -6.58
N CYS A 54 -1.23 -12.52 -7.44
CA CYS A 54 -2.49 -13.15 -7.03
C CYS A 54 -2.27 -14.57 -6.49
N ALA A 55 -1.36 -15.35 -7.12
CA ALA A 55 -0.97 -16.66 -6.62
C ALA A 55 -0.32 -16.55 -5.22
N PHE A 56 0.53 -15.54 -5.00
CA PHE A 56 1.10 -15.26 -3.68
C PHE A 56 0.01 -14.92 -2.65
N LEU A 57 -0.85 -13.93 -2.94
CA LEU A 57 -1.90 -13.49 -2.02
C LEU A 57 -2.90 -14.60 -1.68
N ALA A 58 -3.27 -15.44 -2.65
CA ALA A 58 -4.17 -16.58 -2.42
C ALA A 58 -3.49 -17.73 -1.66
N GLY A 59 -2.17 -17.85 -1.77
CA GLY A 59 -1.38 -18.91 -1.12
C GLY A 59 -0.96 -18.60 0.32
N GLN A 60 -1.10 -17.35 0.78
CA GLN A 60 -0.74 -17.00 2.16
C GLN A 60 -1.71 -17.58 3.19
N PRO A 61 -1.20 -18.11 4.31
CA PRO A 61 -2.07 -18.54 5.41
C PRO A 61 -2.71 -17.31 6.09
N PRO A 62 -3.91 -17.46 6.65
CA PRO A 62 -4.50 -16.43 7.50
C PRO A 62 -3.56 -16.05 8.63
N ALA A 63 -3.37 -14.75 8.84
CA ALA A 63 -2.59 -14.24 9.95
C ALA A 63 -3.28 -14.51 11.29
N ARG A 64 -2.51 -14.56 12.38
CA ARG A 64 -3.06 -14.66 13.74
C ARG A 64 -3.62 -13.30 14.18
N ARG A 65 -4.82 -12.99 13.69
CA ARG A 65 -5.49 -11.71 13.92
C ARG A 65 -7.00 -11.93 14.02
N ASP A 66 -7.57 -11.68 15.20
CA ASP A 66 -9.01 -11.68 15.37
C ASP A 66 -9.65 -10.36 14.87
N ALA A 67 -10.96 -10.40 14.64
CA ALA A 67 -11.68 -9.29 14.04
C ALA A 67 -11.67 -8.03 14.92
N GLN A 68 -11.74 -8.18 16.25
CA GLN A 68 -11.73 -7.05 17.17
C GLN A 68 -10.37 -6.36 17.15
N ARG A 69 -9.27 -7.11 17.18
CA ARG A 69 -7.92 -6.57 17.07
C ARG A 69 -7.71 -5.90 15.71
N HIS A 70 -8.18 -6.50 14.62
CA HIS A 70 -8.05 -5.90 13.28
C HIS A 70 -8.76 -4.55 13.19
N LEU A 71 -10.02 -4.48 13.64
CA LEU A 71 -10.78 -3.23 13.68
C LEU A 71 -10.14 -2.18 14.57
N SER A 72 -9.63 -2.57 15.75
CA SER A 72 -8.94 -1.66 16.67
C SER A 72 -7.68 -1.05 16.05
N LEU A 73 -6.89 -1.84 15.32
CA LEU A 73 -5.71 -1.34 14.61
C LEU A 73 -6.09 -0.36 13.51
N MET A 74 -7.10 -0.67 12.70
CA MET A 74 -7.61 0.25 11.67
C MET A 74 -8.15 1.55 12.28
N ALA A 75 -8.88 1.48 13.39
CA ALA A 75 -9.34 2.66 14.11
C ALA A 75 -8.19 3.50 14.68
N GLY A 76 -7.11 2.85 15.13
CA GLY A 76 -5.88 3.51 15.57
C GLY A 76 -5.20 4.27 14.42
N GLU A 77 -5.13 3.66 13.23
CA GLU A 77 -4.63 4.34 12.02
C GLU A 77 -5.49 5.56 11.65
N ILE A 78 -6.82 5.44 11.72
CA ILE A 78 -7.72 6.56 11.48
C ILE A 78 -7.50 7.68 12.50
N ALA A 79 -7.27 7.35 13.78
CA ALA A 79 -6.98 8.35 14.81
C ALA A 79 -5.67 9.10 14.56
N LEU A 80 -4.63 8.39 14.08
CA LEU A 80 -3.38 8.99 13.63
C LEU A 80 -3.57 9.89 12.41
N ASP A 81 -4.41 9.47 11.47
CA ASP A 81 -4.77 10.27 10.28
C ASP A 81 -5.42 11.59 10.70
N ILE A 82 -6.41 11.54 11.59
CA ILE A 82 -7.09 12.72 12.14
C ILE A 82 -6.07 13.65 12.79
N THR A 83 -5.28 13.14 13.74
CA THR A 83 -4.32 13.95 14.50
C THR A 83 -3.30 14.65 13.60
N ALA A 84 -2.84 13.97 12.55
CA ALA A 84 -1.86 14.52 11.63
C ALA A 84 -2.45 15.58 10.69
N LEU A 85 -3.66 15.34 10.19
CA LEU A 85 -4.32 16.19 9.20
C LEU A 85 -5.08 17.38 9.82
N GLU A 86 -5.36 17.35 11.14
CA GLU A 86 -5.92 18.48 11.89
C GLU A 86 -5.00 19.71 11.93
N ARG A 87 -3.69 19.53 11.72
CA ARG A 87 -2.74 20.64 11.67
C ARG A 87 -2.92 21.38 10.34
N PRO A 88 -3.36 22.66 10.34
CA PRO A 88 -3.60 23.38 9.10
C PRO A 88 -2.33 23.54 8.27
N VAL A 89 -2.47 23.35 6.97
CA VAL A 89 -1.43 23.56 5.96
C VAL A 89 -2.00 24.48 4.90
N ASP A 90 -1.36 25.62 4.63
CA ASP A 90 -1.91 26.66 3.73
C ASP A 90 -2.28 26.14 2.33
N SER A 91 -1.55 25.16 1.82
CA SER A 91 -1.78 24.57 0.49
C SER A 91 -2.86 23.48 0.46
N ILE A 92 -3.45 23.12 1.60
CA ILE A 92 -4.50 22.10 1.73
C ILE A 92 -5.74 22.74 2.38
N PRO A 93 -6.84 22.94 1.64
CA PRO A 93 -8.05 23.52 2.20
C PRO A 93 -8.61 22.69 3.36
N GLN A 94 -8.88 23.30 4.52
CA GLN A 94 -9.41 22.58 5.69
C GLN A 94 -10.71 21.83 5.38
N LEU A 95 -11.60 22.42 4.59
CA LEU A 95 -12.84 21.78 4.15
C LEU A 95 -12.60 20.46 3.39
N MET A 96 -11.50 20.34 2.65
CA MET A 96 -11.12 19.10 1.97
C MET A 96 -10.74 18.02 3.00
N VAL A 97 -9.95 18.38 4.00
CA VAL A 97 -9.58 17.49 5.12
C VAL A 97 -10.83 17.03 5.86
N ASP A 98 -11.69 17.96 6.28
CA ASP A 98 -12.89 17.66 7.06
C ASP A 98 -13.82 16.70 6.30
N ARG A 99 -14.00 16.92 4.99
CA ARG A 99 -14.80 16.04 4.13
C ARG A 99 -14.17 14.66 3.95
N ALA A 100 -12.85 14.58 3.77
CA ALA A 100 -12.16 13.31 3.58
C ALA A 100 -12.21 12.47 4.86
N ILE A 101 -11.92 13.07 6.01
CA ILE A 101 -12.01 12.42 7.33
C ILE A 101 -13.45 12.01 7.65
N GLY A 102 -14.42 12.90 7.44
CA GLY A 102 -15.84 12.57 7.66
C GLY A 102 -16.30 11.40 6.79
N SER A 103 -15.92 11.40 5.51
CA SER A 103 -16.25 10.30 4.58
C SER A 103 -15.58 9.00 4.99
N LEU A 104 -14.31 9.04 5.44
CA LEU A 104 -13.59 7.87 5.93
C LEU A 104 -14.26 7.27 7.17
N LEU A 105 -14.60 8.09 8.16
CA LEU A 105 -15.26 7.64 9.39
C LEU A 105 -16.60 6.97 9.09
N GLU A 106 -17.42 7.58 8.23
CA GLU A 106 -18.70 7.02 7.82
C GLU A 106 -18.53 5.71 7.02
N ALA A 107 -17.60 5.70 6.07
CA ALA A 107 -17.30 4.51 5.27
C ALA A 107 -16.76 3.36 6.13
N PHE A 108 -15.92 3.66 7.13
CA PHE A 108 -15.42 2.67 8.08
C PHE A 108 -16.56 2.06 8.91
N GLY A 109 -17.50 2.89 9.39
CA GLY A 109 -18.69 2.40 10.07
C GLY A 109 -19.53 1.45 9.21
N ARG A 110 -19.71 1.78 7.93
CA ARG A 110 -20.47 0.97 6.95
C ARG A 110 -19.74 -0.31 6.52
N ALA A 111 -18.41 -0.29 6.48
CA ALA A 111 -17.58 -1.43 6.08
C ALA A 111 -17.30 -2.42 7.24
N ARG A 112 -17.62 -2.05 8.49
CA ARG A 112 -17.25 -2.81 9.69
C ARG A 112 -17.66 -4.28 9.63
N GLU A 113 -18.90 -4.59 9.26
CA GLU A 113 -19.39 -5.97 9.18
C GLU A 113 -18.65 -6.76 8.10
N ALA A 114 -18.44 -6.16 6.93
CA ALA A 114 -17.66 -6.79 5.87
C ALA A 114 -16.23 -7.07 6.35
N ILE A 115 -15.55 -6.11 7.00
CA ILE A 115 -14.19 -6.31 7.53
C ILE A 115 -14.14 -7.45 8.55
N VAL A 116 -15.15 -7.59 9.42
CA VAL A 116 -15.25 -8.73 10.35
C VAL A 116 -15.33 -10.05 9.58
N GLN A 117 -16.24 -10.12 8.61
CA GLN A 117 -16.42 -11.30 7.76
C GLN A 117 -15.12 -11.67 7.04
N ARG A 118 -14.39 -10.69 6.50
CA ARG A 118 -13.09 -10.90 5.85
C ARG A 118 -12.07 -11.57 6.78
N VAL A 119 -12.02 -11.15 8.04
CA VAL A 119 -11.13 -11.76 9.04
C VAL A 119 -11.53 -13.19 9.33
N GLU A 120 -12.83 -13.44 9.52
CA GLU A 120 -13.38 -14.78 9.79
C GLU A 120 -13.18 -15.75 8.62
N GLU A 121 -13.22 -15.25 7.39
CA GLU A 121 -12.94 -16.00 6.15
C GLU A 121 -11.44 -16.19 5.89
N GLY A 122 -10.56 -15.70 6.77
CA GLY A 122 -9.11 -15.86 6.66
C GLY A 122 -8.47 -15.00 5.57
N CYS A 123 -9.11 -13.88 5.19
CA CYS A 123 -8.61 -12.99 4.14
C CYS A 123 -7.53 -12.02 4.61
N VAL A 124 -7.34 -11.89 5.93
CA VAL A 124 -6.26 -11.09 6.52
C VAL A 124 -5.01 -11.96 6.62
N ILE A 125 -3.98 -11.59 5.88
CA ILE A 125 -2.77 -12.38 5.63
C ILE A 125 -1.52 -11.54 5.91
N ASP A 126 -0.35 -12.17 5.91
CA ASP A 126 0.93 -11.47 5.86
C ASP A 126 1.21 -11.03 4.41
N ALA A 127 0.85 -9.78 4.09
CA ALA A 127 0.85 -9.25 2.71
C ALA A 127 2.18 -8.56 2.37
N HIS A 128 2.16 -7.55 1.49
CA HIS A 128 3.34 -6.75 1.19
C HIS A 128 3.45 -5.53 2.12
N GLY A 129 2.32 -4.93 2.47
CA GLY A 129 2.23 -3.81 3.42
C GLY A 129 2.46 -2.44 2.78
N ASP A 130 3.19 -2.40 1.66
CA ASP A 130 3.45 -1.18 0.90
C ASP A 130 3.52 -1.40 -0.64
N LEU A 131 2.52 -2.11 -1.19
CA LEU A 131 2.51 -2.48 -2.62
C LEU A 131 2.28 -1.27 -3.56
N ARG A 132 3.35 -0.58 -3.94
CA ARG A 132 3.35 0.54 -4.90
C ARG A 132 3.91 0.12 -6.28
N PRO A 133 3.62 0.86 -7.37
CA PRO A 133 4.18 0.58 -8.69
C PRO A 133 5.73 0.50 -8.70
N GLU A 134 6.41 1.34 -7.91
CA GLU A 134 7.88 1.31 -7.77
C GLU A 134 8.42 0.07 -7.05
N HIS A 135 7.56 -0.81 -6.56
CA HIS A 135 7.91 -2.09 -5.91
C HIS A 135 7.55 -3.30 -6.79
N VAL A 136 7.00 -3.06 -7.98
CA VAL A 136 6.55 -4.09 -8.93
C VAL A 136 7.52 -4.15 -10.11
N TRP A 137 8.23 -5.26 -10.28
CA TRP A 137 9.15 -5.50 -11.38
C TRP A 137 8.53 -6.42 -12.44
N LEU A 138 8.48 -5.95 -13.68
CA LEU A 138 7.82 -6.56 -14.85
C LEU A 138 8.72 -7.50 -15.66
N GLY A 139 9.94 -7.75 -15.20
CA GLY A 139 10.86 -8.65 -15.92
C GLY A 139 10.47 -10.11 -15.79
N GLU A 140 11.33 -11.00 -16.29
CA GLU A 140 11.09 -12.45 -16.29
C GLU A 140 12.19 -13.16 -15.49
N PRO A 141 11.85 -13.85 -14.38
CA PRO A 141 10.51 -13.99 -13.80
C PRO A 141 10.01 -12.70 -13.12
N PRO A 142 8.70 -12.44 -13.05
CA PRO A 142 8.16 -11.25 -12.39
C PRO A 142 8.52 -11.24 -10.89
N ALA A 143 8.67 -10.05 -10.31
CA ALA A 143 8.98 -9.89 -8.90
C ALA A 143 8.23 -8.72 -8.26
N VAL A 144 7.88 -8.88 -6.99
CA VAL A 144 7.42 -7.79 -6.12
C VAL A 144 8.42 -7.70 -4.98
N ILE A 145 9.01 -6.53 -4.79
CA ILE A 145 10.19 -6.31 -3.93
C ILE A 145 9.93 -5.19 -2.92
N ASP A 146 10.83 -5.02 -1.96
CA ASP A 146 10.75 -3.95 -0.95
C ASP A 146 9.48 -4.05 -0.06
N CYS A 147 9.21 -5.28 0.36
CA CYS A 147 8.18 -5.59 1.34
C CYS A 147 8.56 -5.00 2.71
N LEU A 148 7.58 -4.54 3.50
CA LEU A 148 7.86 -3.98 4.83
C LEU A 148 8.42 -5.06 5.78
N GLU A 149 9.73 -5.03 6.04
CA GLU A 149 10.40 -6.04 6.88
C GLU A 149 10.38 -5.72 8.38
N PHE A 150 10.21 -4.45 8.76
CA PHE A 150 10.43 -4.00 10.15
C PHE A 150 9.19 -4.05 11.05
N SER A 151 8.00 -4.31 10.50
CA SER A 151 6.76 -4.39 11.28
C SER A 151 5.74 -5.34 10.65
N ASP A 152 5.54 -6.49 11.29
CA ASP A 152 4.48 -7.44 10.93
C ASP A 152 3.09 -6.79 11.06
N GLU A 153 2.90 -5.84 11.97
CA GLU A 153 1.59 -5.18 12.13
C GLU A 153 1.22 -4.35 10.89
N LEU A 154 2.20 -3.72 10.24
CA LEU A 154 2.00 -2.96 8.99
C LEU A 154 1.83 -3.89 7.77
N ARG A 155 2.41 -5.09 7.81
CA ARG A 155 2.35 -6.07 6.72
C ARG A 155 1.10 -6.94 6.76
N ILE A 156 0.53 -7.18 7.94
CA ILE A 156 -0.68 -8.00 8.08
C ILE A 156 -1.94 -7.19 7.74
N ARG A 157 -2.53 -7.49 6.58
CA ARG A 157 -3.69 -6.76 6.03
C ARG A 157 -4.59 -7.69 5.23
N ASP A 158 -5.75 -7.20 4.82
CA ASP A 158 -6.63 -7.92 3.89
C ASP A 158 -5.98 -7.98 2.49
N ARG A 159 -6.01 -9.14 1.83
CA ARG A 159 -5.56 -9.26 0.43
C ARG A 159 -6.29 -8.32 -0.55
N ALA A 160 -7.57 -8.04 -0.31
CA ALA A 160 -8.36 -7.08 -1.08
C ALA A 160 -7.91 -5.63 -0.82
N ASP A 161 -7.47 -5.31 0.40
CA ASP A 161 -6.85 -4.02 0.73
C ASP A 161 -5.49 -3.86 0.03
N GLU A 162 -4.70 -4.94 -0.05
CA GLU A 162 -3.42 -4.94 -0.77
C GLU A 162 -3.59 -4.59 -2.26
N ILE A 163 -4.53 -5.25 -2.96
CA ILE A 163 -4.76 -4.97 -4.38
C ILE A 163 -5.46 -3.61 -4.58
N ALA A 164 -6.35 -3.20 -3.67
CA ALA A 164 -6.97 -1.87 -3.71
C ALA A 164 -5.92 -0.75 -3.57
N TYR A 165 -4.88 -0.98 -2.76
CA TYR A 165 -3.79 -0.04 -2.60
C TYR A 165 -2.94 0.10 -3.86
N LEU A 166 -2.59 -1.01 -4.52
CA LEU A 166 -1.91 -0.96 -5.83
C LEU A 166 -2.76 -0.19 -6.86
N ALA A 167 -4.07 -0.43 -6.87
CA ALA A 167 -4.98 0.27 -7.77
C ALA A 167 -5.05 1.77 -7.50
N LEU A 168 -5.10 2.17 -6.22
CA LEU A 168 -5.04 3.58 -5.80
C LEU A 168 -3.74 4.25 -6.27
N GLU A 169 -2.60 3.58 -6.11
CA GLU A 169 -1.31 4.14 -6.51
C GLU A 169 -1.19 4.28 -8.03
N LEU A 170 -1.72 3.32 -8.80
CA LEU A 170 -1.78 3.41 -10.26
C LEU A 170 -2.65 4.58 -10.71
N GLU A 171 -3.81 4.78 -10.08
CA GLU A 171 -4.66 5.95 -10.33
C GLU A 171 -3.94 7.26 -10.00
N ARG A 172 -3.22 7.32 -8.87
CA ARG A 172 -2.44 8.50 -8.47
C ARG A 172 -1.40 8.90 -9.52
N ILE A 173 -0.75 7.93 -10.16
CA ILE A 173 0.24 8.20 -11.23
C ILE A 173 -0.39 8.31 -12.63
N GLY A 174 -1.72 8.36 -12.75
CA GLY A 174 -2.42 8.66 -14.00
C GLY A 174 -2.90 7.43 -14.79
N HIS A 175 -2.87 6.24 -14.20
CA HIS A 175 -3.25 4.98 -14.86
C HIS A 175 -4.40 4.24 -14.15
N PRO A 176 -5.58 4.87 -13.93
CA PRO A 176 -6.70 4.24 -13.22
C PRO A 176 -7.19 2.95 -13.89
N HIS A 177 -7.16 2.87 -15.22
CA HIS A 177 -7.55 1.68 -15.98
C HIS A 177 -6.70 0.45 -15.63
N LEU A 178 -5.41 0.65 -15.30
CA LEU A 178 -4.55 -0.45 -14.84
C LEU A 178 -4.87 -0.87 -13.41
N GLY A 179 -5.33 0.07 -12.58
CA GLY A 179 -5.85 -0.24 -11.24
C GLY A 179 -7.12 -1.08 -11.28
N GLU A 180 -8.06 -0.75 -12.17
CA GLU A 180 -9.26 -1.56 -12.39
C GLU A 180 -8.93 -2.94 -12.98
N LEU A 181 -7.95 -3.01 -13.90
CA LEU A 181 -7.44 -4.29 -14.40
C LEU A 181 -6.86 -5.14 -13.26
N ALA A 182 -6.08 -4.54 -12.35
CA ALA A 182 -5.50 -5.24 -11.21
C ALA A 182 -6.58 -5.84 -10.30
N ILE A 183 -7.65 -5.10 -10.02
CA ILE A 183 -8.82 -5.61 -9.26
C ILE A 183 -9.53 -6.73 -10.02
N ALA A 184 -9.86 -6.53 -11.30
CA ALA A 184 -10.55 -7.54 -12.09
C ALA A 184 -9.75 -8.84 -12.18
N ARG A 185 -8.43 -8.74 -12.37
CA ARG A 185 -7.55 -9.90 -12.43
C ARG A 185 -7.42 -10.59 -11.08
N TYR A 186 -7.38 -9.83 -9.99
CA TYR A 186 -7.45 -10.38 -8.65
C TYR A 186 -8.73 -11.19 -8.41
N GLU A 187 -9.88 -10.64 -8.74
CA GLU A 187 -11.17 -11.34 -8.59
C GLU A 187 -11.26 -12.59 -9.47
N GLU A 188 -10.70 -12.54 -10.69
CA GLU A 188 -10.61 -13.67 -11.61
C GLU A 188 -9.71 -14.79 -11.08
N ARG A 189 -8.50 -14.46 -10.62
CA ARG A 189 -7.46 -15.44 -10.28
C ARG A 189 -7.60 -16.02 -8.89
N THR A 190 -8.17 -15.27 -7.96
CA THR A 190 -8.35 -15.71 -6.57
C THR A 190 -9.76 -16.23 -6.30
N GLY A 191 -10.74 -15.83 -7.12
CA GLY A 191 -12.16 -16.06 -6.86
C GLY A 191 -12.74 -15.20 -5.73
N ASP A 192 -11.91 -14.37 -5.09
CA ASP A 192 -12.29 -13.50 -4.00
C ASP A 192 -12.92 -12.20 -4.52
N ARG A 193 -14.18 -11.95 -4.16
CA ARG A 193 -15.03 -10.88 -4.70
C ARG A 193 -15.67 -10.06 -3.59
N PRO A 194 -14.92 -9.18 -2.91
CA PRO A 194 -15.43 -8.36 -1.80
C PRO A 194 -16.43 -7.30 -2.25
N GLY A 195 -16.50 -7.01 -3.56
CA GLY A 195 -17.42 -6.06 -4.15
C GLY A 195 -16.93 -4.61 -4.12
N PRO A 196 -17.58 -3.75 -4.92
CA PRO A 196 -17.07 -2.40 -5.21
C PRO A 196 -17.06 -1.49 -3.98
N ARG A 197 -18.00 -1.68 -3.04
CA ARG A 197 -18.07 -0.86 -1.82
C ARG A 197 -16.87 -1.09 -0.90
N LEU A 198 -16.43 -2.34 -0.73
CA LEU A 198 -15.29 -2.65 0.13
C LEU A 198 -13.97 -2.22 -0.52
N PHE A 199 -13.82 -2.42 -1.83
CA PHE A 199 -12.67 -1.87 -2.56
C PHE A 199 -12.59 -0.34 -2.48
N ALA A 200 -13.72 0.35 -2.66
CA ALA A 200 -13.78 1.80 -2.51
C ALA A 200 -13.42 2.24 -1.08
N PHE A 201 -13.91 1.55 -0.05
CA PHE A 201 -13.51 1.80 1.33
C PHE A 201 -11.99 1.67 1.51
N TYR A 202 -11.37 0.58 1.04
CA TYR A 202 -9.92 0.42 1.15
C TYR A 202 -9.15 1.53 0.42
N ARG A 203 -9.62 1.96 -0.76
CA ARG A 203 -9.02 3.11 -1.47
C ARG A 203 -9.13 4.40 -0.65
N VAL A 204 -10.28 4.70 -0.06
CA VAL A 204 -10.45 5.87 0.82
C VAL A 204 -9.53 5.80 2.03
N PHE A 205 -9.52 4.66 2.74
CA PHE A 205 -8.68 4.43 3.91
C PHE A 205 -7.19 4.58 3.60
N ARG A 206 -6.72 4.01 2.48
CA ARG A 206 -5.32 4.11 2.07
C ARG A 206 -4.96 5.51 1.61
N ALA A 207 -5.83 6.17 0.86
CA ALA A 207 -5.60 7.54 0.41
C ALA A 207 -5.39 8.48 1.61
N VAL A 208 -6.25 8.41 2.63
CA VAL A 208 -6.09 9.26 3.83
C VAL A 208 -4.80 8.94 4.60
N GLN A 209 -4.45 7.66 4.78
CA GLN A 209 -3.16 7.29 5.38
C GLN A 209 -1.96 7.83 4.59
N ARG A 210 -2.00 7.78 3.26
CA ARG A 210 -0.92 8.33 2.43
C ARG A 210 -0.87 9.85 2.48
N ALA A 211 -2.00 10.52 2.63
CA ALA A 211 -2.05 11.96 2.90
C ALA A 211 -1.38 12.30 4.25
N ARG A 212 -1.68 11.55 5.31
CA ARG A 212 -0.98 11.67 6.61
C ARG A 212 0.52 11.49 6.46
N LEU A 213 0.97 10.40 5.82
CA LEU A 213 2.40 10.13 5.65
C LEU A 213 3.11 11.24 4.89
N ALA A 214 2.46 11.80 3.85
CA ALA A 214 3.01 12.94 3.12
C ALA A 214 3.13 14.19 4.01
N VAL A 215 2.14 14.49 4.86
CA VAL A 215 2.25 15.59 5.84
C VAL A 215 3.37 15.36 6.85
N TRP A 216 3.53 14.13 7.36
CA TRP A 216 4.65 13.80 8.24
C TRP A 216 6.01 13.96 7.55
N HIS A 217 6.13 13.56 6.28
CA HIS A 217 7.35 13.78 5.51
C HIS A 217 7.66 15.27 5.30
N ALA A 218 6.66 16.11 5.09
CA ALA A 218 6.84 17.55 4.97
C ALA A 218 7.33 18.20 6.29
N ALA A 219 7.00 17.60 7.43
CA ALA A 219 7.37 18.08 8.76
C ALA A 219 8.75 17.57 9.25
N ASP A 220 9.39 16.64 8.52
CA ASP A 220 10.68 16.03 8.88
C ASP A 220 11.86 16.95 8.48
N PRO A 221 12.58 17.56 9.45
CA PRO A 221 13.65 18.51 9.16
C PRO A 221 14.88 17.78 8.58
N GLY A 222 14.91 17.66 7.25
CA GLY A 222 16.03 17.03 6.53
C GLY A 222 15.66 16.41 5.17
N ARG A 223 14.38 16.42 4.79
CA ARG A 223 13.90 15.85 3.52
C ARG A 223 13.41 16.93 2.55
N HIS A 224 13.30 16.50 1.28
CA HIS A 224 12.80 17.18 0.06
C HIS A 224 11.80 18.32 0.29
N PRO A 225 11.71 19.30 -0.63
CA PRO A 225 11.10 20.58 -0.32
C PRO A 225 9.60 20.37 0.04
N PRO A 226 9.15 20.94 1.17
CA PRO A 226 7.90 20.53 1.82
C PRO A 226 6.65 20.75 0.94
N GLU A 227 6.72 21.63 -0.06
CA GLU A 227 5.62 21.87 -0.99
C GLU A 227 5.25 20.64 -1.84
N GLU A 228 6.23 19.82 -2.25
CA GLU A 228 5.96 18.61 -3.04
C GLU A 228 5.16 17.60 -2.22
N TRP A 229 5.48 17.50 -0.93
CA TRP A 229 4.81 16.60 -0.01
C TRP A 229 3.40 17.07 0.33
N TYR A 230 3.18 18.36 0.53
CA TYR A 230 1.82 18.88 0.70
C TYR A 230 0.99 18.76 -0.57
N GLY A 231 1.59 18.96 -1.75
CA GLY A 231 0.95 18.68 -3.04
C GLY A 231 0.53 17.22 -3.16
N ARG A 232 1.39 16.29 -2.73
CA ARG A 232 1.09 14.85 -2.67
C ARG A 232 -0.03 14.53 -1.67
N ALA A 233 -0.01 15.14 -0.47
CA ALA A 233 -1.07 14.98 0.51
C ALA A 233 -2.43 15.42 -0.05
N ARG A 234 -2.47 16.58 -0.70
CA ARG A 234 -3.66 17.10 -1.39
C ARG A 234 -4.18 16.12 -2.45
N GLN A 235 -3.28 15.57 -3.28
CA GLN A 235 -3.66 14.60 -4.31
C GLN A 235 -4.32 13.35 -3.71
N TYR A 236 -3.81 12.83 -2.60
CA TYR A 236 -4.43 11.70 -1.93
C TYR A 236 -5.80 12.04 -1.32
N LEU A 237 -5.97 13.23 -0.74
CA LEU A 237 -7.27 13.67 -0.24
C LEU A 237 -8.30 13.80 -1.39
N GLU A 238 -7.88 14.23 -2.58
CA GLU A 238 -8.73 14.24 -3.77
C GLU A 238 -9.18 12.82 -4.17
N LEU A 239 -8.26 11.85 -4.17
CA LEU A 239 -8.58 10.44 -4.44
C LEU A 239 -9.54 9.86 -3.38
N ALA A 240 -9.34 10.17 -2.11
CA ALA A 240 -10.25 9.75 -1.04
C ALA A 240 -11.68 10.28 -1.30
N LEU A 241 -11.81 11.55 -1.67
CA LEU A 241 -13.11 12.16 -1.99
C LEU A 241 -13.73 11.63 -3.28
N ALA A 242 -12.92 11.20 -4.26
CA ALA A 242 -13.41 10.60 -5.50
C ALA A 242 -14.04 9.21 -5.27
N HIS A 243 -13.47 8.40 -4.37
CA HIS A 243 -13.97 7.05 -4.06
C HIS A 243 -15.05 7.02 -2.97
N ALA A 244 -15.15 8.08 -2.15
CA ALA A 244 -16.14 8.17 -1.07
C ALA A 244 -17.60 7.88 -1.49
N PRO A 245 -18.13 8.39 -2.62
CA PRO A 245 -19.50 8.11 -3.02
C PRO A 245 -19.81 6.61 -3.21
N VAL A 246 -18.85 5.83 -3.74
CA VAL A 246 -19.01 4.38 -3.92
C VAL A 246 -18.95 3.67 -2.57
N ALA A 247 -18.01 4.05 -1.70
CA ALA A 247 -17.90 3.49 -0.35
C ALA A 247 -19.16 3.76 0.51
N LEU A 248 -19.80 4.91 0.30
CA LEU A 248 -21.00 5.37 0.99
C LEU A 248 -22.32 5.01 0.28
N ALA A 249 -22.28 4.28 -0.83
CA ALA A 249 -23.50 3.83 -1.49
C ALA A 249 -24.32 2.92 -0.55
N SER A 250 -25.65 2.99 -0.66
CA SER A 250 -26.55 2.03 -0.01
C SER A 250 -26.39 0.64 -0.65
N ALA A 251 -26.64 -0.41 0.14
CA ALA A 251 -26.71 -1.80 -0.35
C ALA A 251 -27.91 -2.02 -1.28
#